data_AF-A0A1I4PPF7-F1
#
_entry.id   AF-A0A1I4PPF7-F1
#
_cell.length_a   1.000
_cell.length_b   1.000
_cell.length_c   1.000
_cell.angle_alpha   90.00
_cell.angle_beta   90.00
_cell.angle_gamma   90.00
#
_symmetry.space_group_name_H-M   'P 1'
#
loop_
_entity.id
_entity.type
_entity.pdbx_description
1 polymer ?
#
loop_
_entity_poly.entity_id
_entity_poly.type
_entity_poly.pdbx_seq_one_letter_code
_entity_poly.pdbx_strand_id
1 'polypeptide(L)'
;MNIYLLLSGILLICLCILHIVFGERNYFQKKEQRSIAGYVPYHQMSVVLLLQGLGSAYSAFYFNYILPVFILMMVTCGLVVFVAICIKETETETIKASAPQFILFGIVIILLILGIY
;
A
#
# COMPACT_ATOMS: atom_id res chain seq x y z
N MET A 1 -21.78 10.77 0.85
CA MET A 1 -20.57 10.30 0.14
C MET A 1 -19.36 10.98 0.76
N ASN A 2 -18.43 10.21 1.32
CA ASN A 2 -17.21 10.75 1.92
C ASN A 2 -16.09 10.81 0.87
N ILE A 3 -15.77 12.02 0.41
CA ILE A 3 -14.80 12.23 -0.68
C ILE A 3 -13.38 11.80 -0.29
N TYR A 4 -13.00 11.91 0.98
CA TYR A 4 -11.66 11.52 1.46
C TYR A 4 -11.47 10.00 1.41
N LEU A 5 -12.51 9.25 1.78
CA LEU A 5 -12.51 7.78 1.66
C LEU A 5 -12.49 7.34 0.18
N LEU A 6 -13.20 8.05 -0.69
CA LEU A 6 -13.17 7.74 -2.12
C LEU A 6 -11.77 7.97 -2.72
N LEU A 7 -11.15 9.10 -2.41
CA LEU A 7 -9.81 9.45 -2.89
C LEU A 7 -8.75 8.51 -2.33
N SER A 8 -8.81 8.15 -1.05
CA SER A 8 -7.91 7.14 -0.47
C SER A 8 -8.08 5.78 -1.14
N GLY A 9 -9.31 5.38 -1.44
CA GLY A 9 -9.61 4.16 -2.17
C GLY A 9 -8.98 4.13 -3.56
N ILE A 10 -9.16 5.20 -4.34
CA ILE A 10 -8.56 5.35 -5.67
C ILE A 10 -7.03 5.32 -5.59
N LEU A 11 -6.44 6.02 -4.63
CA LEU A 11 -4.98 6.04 -4.47
C LEU A 11 -4.41 4.68 -4.09
N LEU A 12 -5.10 3.92 -3.23
CA LEU A 12 -4.70 2.55 -2.88
C LEU A 12 -4.77 1.60 -4.08
N ILE A 13 -5.78 1.74 -4.94
CA ILE A 13 -5.88 0.98 -6.20
C ILE A 13 -4.73 1.36 -7.15
N CYS A 14 -4.44 2.65 -7.30
CA CYS A 14 -3.31 3.12 -8.11
C CYS A 14 -1.97 2.62 -7.56
N LEU A 15 -1.79 2.63 -6.24
CA LEU A 15 -0.61 2.08 -5.56
C LEU A 15 -0.45 0.59 -5.81
N CYS A 16 -1.54 -0.19 -5.79
CA CYS A 16 -1.51 -1.60 -6.15
C CYS A 16 -0.97 -1.80 -7.58
N ILE A 17 -1.51 -1.06 -8.57
CA ILE A 17 -1.08 -1.17 -9.96
C ILE A 17 0.40 -0.80 -10.09
N LEU A 18 0.81 0.32 -9.49
CA LEU A 18 2.20 0.77 -9.49
C LEU A 18 3.13 -0.26 -8.84
N HIS A 19 2.72 -0.86 -7.72
CA HIS A 19 3.48 -1.89 -7.04
C HIS A 19 3.69 -3.10 -7.96
N ILE A 20 2.63 -3.66 -8.55
CA ILE A 20 2.74 -4.79 -9.48
C ILE A 20 3.67 -4.45 -10.66
N VAL A 21 3.44 -3.33 -11.34
CA VAL A 21 4.20 -2.94 -12.54
C VAL A 21 5.67 -2.70 -12.20
N PHE A 22 5.96 -2.03 -11.08
CA PHE A 22 7.32 -1.74 -10.66
C PHE A 22 8.07 -3.01 -10.27
N GLY A 23 7.45 -3.90 -9.50
CA GLY A 23 8.05 -5.17 -9.09
C GLY A 23 8.37 -6.06 -10.28
N GLU A 24 7.42 -6.21 -11.22
CA GLU A 24 7.64 -7.00 -12.43
C GLU A 24 8.79 -6.43 -13.27
N ARG A 25 8.77 -5.13 -13.60
CA ARG A 25 9.78 -4.51 -14.48
C ARG A 25 11.18 -4.43 -13.86
N ASN A 26 11.26 -4.13 -12.57
CA ASN A 26 12.55 -3.83 -11.93
C ASN A 26 13.15 -5.00 -11.16
N TYR A 27 12.34 -5.94 -10.70
CA TYR A 27 12.81 -7.01 -9.82
C TYR A 27 12.66 -8.41 -10.44
N PHE A 28 11.50 -8.73 -11.01
CA PHE A 28 11.20 -10.10 -11.45
C PHE A 28 11.52 -10.40 -12.92
N GLN A 29 11.57 -9.39 -13.79
CA GLN A 29 12.03 -9.55 -15.17
C GLN A 29 13.56 -9.52 -15.31
N LYS A 30 14.27 -8.93 -14.34
CA LYS A 30 15.74 -8.78 -14.40
C LYS A 30 16.52 -9.92 -13.72
N LYS A 31 15.89 -10.75 -12.89
CA LYS A 31 16.54 -11.87 -12.20
C LYS A 31 16.35 -13.18 -12.97
N GLU A 32 17.45 -13.85 -13.33
CA GLU A 32 17.48 -15.16 -14.02
C GLU A 32 16.85 -16.30 -13.21
N GLN A 33 16.79 -16.19 -11.88
CA GLN A 33 16.05 -17.11 -11.02
C GLN A 33 15.10 -16.35 -10.10
N ARG A 34 13.80 -16.62 -10.29
CA ARG A 34 12.73 -16.10 -9.42
C ARG A 34 12.62 -17.00 -8.20
N SER A 35 12.96 -16.47 -7.03
CA SER A 35 12.61 -17.12 -5.77
C SER A 35 11.10 -16.97 -5.52
N ILE A 36 10.38 -18.09 -5.47
CA ILE A 36 8.94 -18.14 -5.12
C ILE A 36 8.70 -17.45 -3.77
N ALA A 37 9.65 -17.58 -2.84
CA ALA A 37 9.58 -17.01 -1.50
C ALA A 37 9.56 -15.46 -1.50
N GLY A 38 10.09 -14.80 -2.54
CA GLY A 38 9.97 -13.35 -2.70
C GLY A 38 8.80 -12.94 -3.59
N TYR A 39 8.49 -13.75 -4.61
CA TYR A 39 7.44 -13.45 -5.59
C TYR A 39 6.03 -13.49 -5.00
N VAL A 40 5.71 -14.56 -4.26
CA VAL A 40 4.35 -14.76 -3.73
C VAL A 40 3.97 -13.68 -2.70
N PRO A 41 4.80 -13.37 -1.68
CA PRO A 41 4.48 -12.32 -0.73
C PRO A 41 4.32 -10.93 -1.38
N TYR A 42 5.09 -10.65 -2.42
CA TYR A 42 5.00 -9.39 -3.17
C TYR A 42 3.62 -9.19 -3.82
N HIS A 43 3.13 -10.22 -4.53
CA HIS A 43 1.80 -10.15 -5.13
C HIS A 43 0.68 -10.22 -4.09
N GLN A 44 0.86 -10.96 -2.98
CA GLN A 44 -0.09 -10.94 -1.87
C GLN A 44 -0.28 -9.53 -1.31
N MET A 45 0.81 -8.75 -1.17
CA MET A 45 0.71 -7.35 -0.74
C MET A 45 -0.10 -6.49 -1.72
N SER A 46 0.05 -6.74 -3.02
CA SER A 46 -0.72 -6.03 -4.06
C SER A 46 -2.22 -6.31 -3.94
N VAL A 47 -2.59 -7.56 -3.69
CA VAL A 47 -3.99 -7.95 -3.43
C VAL A 47 -4.52 -7.27 -2.17
N VAL A 48 -3.73 -7.19 -1.09
CA VAL A 48 -4.11 -6.48 0.13
C VAL A 48 -4.37 -4.99 -0.16
N LEU A 49 -3.49 -4.33 -0.91
CA LEU A 49 -3.67 -2.92 -1.31
C LEU A 49 -4.94 -2.71 -2.14
N LEU A 50 -5.23 -3.64 -3.07
CA LEU A 50 -6.45 -3.61 -3.87
C LEU A 50 -7.71 -3.72 -3.00
N LEU A 51 -7.73 -4.69 -2.07
CA LEU A 51 -8.87 -4.91 -1.18
C LEU A 51 -9.09 -3.72 -0.23
N GLN A 52 -8.00 -3.12 0.27
CA GLN A 52 -8.08 -1.89 1.06
C GLN A 52 -8.65 -0.73 0.23
N GLY A 53 -8.21 -0.59 -1.02
CA GLY A 53 -8.71 0.44 -1.92
C GLY A 53 -10.21 0.30 -2.22
N LEU A 54 -10.64 -0.93 -2.56
CA LEU A 54 -12.06 -1.26 -2.76
C LEU A 54 -12.89 -1.07 -1.48
N GLY A 55 -12.36 -1.47 -0.33
CA GLY A 55 -13.03 -1.30 0.96
C GLY A 55 -13.20 0.17 1.37
N SER A 56 -12.19 1.01 1.10
CA SER A 56 -12.29 2.45 1.34
C SER A 56 -13.27 3.12 0.38
N ALA A 57 -13.23 2.77 -0.92
CA ALA A 57 -14.19 3.25 -1.91
C ALA A 57 -15.63 2.83 -1.56
N TYR A 58 -15.85 1.59 -1.11
CA TYR A 58 -17.15 1.14 -0.62
C TYR A 58 -17.62 1.96 0.58
N SER A 59 -16.73 2.18 1.57
CA SER A 59 -17.02 2.98 2.77
C SER A 59 -17.33 4.44 2.45
N ALA A 60 -16.86 4.96 1.31
CA ALA A 60 -17.19 6.30 0.87
C ALA A 60 -18.68 6.48 0.54
N PHE A 61 -19.36 5.42 0.07
CA PHE A 61 -20.78 5.44 -0.26
C PHE A 61 -21.65 4.88 0.88
N TYR A 62 -21.18 3.82 1.54
CA TYR A 62 -21.88 3.13 2.62
C TYR A 62 -21.03 3.19 3.89
N PHE A 63 -21.09 4.33 4.57
CA PHE A 63 -20.19 4.64 5.68
C PHE A 63 -20.28 3.60 6.79
N ASN A 64 -19.18 2.87 6.98
CA ASN A 64 -18.95 1.93 8.08
C ASN A 64 -17.61 2.28 8.70
N TYR A 65 -17.59 2.95 9.85
CA TYR A 65 -16.38 3.46 10.48
C TYR A 65 -15.32 2.39 10.77
N ILE A 66 -15.74 1.14 10.98
CA ILE A 66 -14.84 0.02 11.32
C ILE A 66 -13.89 -0.26 10.15
N LEU A 67 -14.39 -0.15 8.91
CA LEU A 67 -13.63 -0.53 7.72
C LEU A 67 -12.47 0.45 7.42
N PRO A 68 -12.66 1.78 7.38
CA PRO A 68 -11.57 2.74 7.25
C PRO A 68 -10.56 2.68 8.41
N VAL A 69 -11.02 2.45 9.65
CA VAL A 69 -10.13 2.29 10.81
C VAL A 69 -9.27 1.05 10.67
N PHE A 70 -9.85 -0.08 10.26
CA PHE A 70 -9.11 -1.30 9.96
C PHE A 70 -8.10 -1.11 8.83
N ILE A 71 -8.49 -0.43 7.74
CA ILE A 71 -7.60 -0.11 6.63
C ILE A 71 -6.44 0.78 7.11
N LEU A 72 -6.71 1.80 7.91
CA LEU A 72 -5.70 2.69 8.49
C LEU A 72 -4.68 1.90 9.32
N MET A 73 -5.13 1.00 10.19
CA MET A 73 -4.26 0.12 10.97
C MET A 73 -3.39 -0.78 10.09
N MET A 74 -3.98 -1.38 9.05
CA MET A 74 -3.24 -2.28 8.15
C MET A 74 -2.18 -1.53 7.33
N VAL A 75 -2.50 -0.36 6.80
CA VAL A 75 -1.57 0.48 6.03
C VAL A 75 -0.41 0.95 6.92
N THR A 76 -0.70 1.44 8.12
CA THR A 76 0.33 1.89 9.07
C THR A 76 1.21 0.74 9.54
N CYS A 77 0.64 -0.42 9.89
CA CYS A 77 1.41 -1.60 10.25
C CYS A 77 2.33 -2.05 9.11
N GLY A 78 1.81 -2.13 7.87
CA GLY A 78 2.60 -2.49 6.70
C GLY A 78 3.80 -1.56 6.46
N LEU A 79 3.60 -0.25 6.61
CA LEU A 79 4.68 0.74 6.51
C LEU A 79 5.73 0.58 7.61
N VAL A 80 5.30 0.40 8.86
CA VAL A 80 6.21 0.20 10.00
C VAL A 80 7.05 -1.05 9.79
N VAL A 81 6.43 -2.16 9.39
CA VAL A 81 7.13 -3.42 9.12
C VAL A 81 8.14 -3.25 7.98
N PHE A 82 7.75 -2.58 6.89
CA PHE A 82 8.66 -2.32 5.77
C PHE A 82 9.87 -1.49 6.20
N VAL A 83 9.65 -0.37 6.89
CA VAL A 83 10.73 0.50 7.39
C VAL A 83 11.64 -0.26 8.36
N ALA A 84 11.06 -1.05 9.28
CA ALA A 84 11.83 -1.82 10.24
C ALA A 84 12.74 -2.86 9.55
N ILE A 85 12.23 -3.55 8.52
CA ILE A 85 13.02 -4.50 7.73
C ILE A 85 14.14 -3.76 6.99
N CYS A 86 13.85 -2.65 6.31
CA CYS A 86 14.88 -1.91 5.57
C CYS A 86 16.00 -1.36 6.48
N ILE A 87 15.64 -0.89 7.68
CA ILE A 87 16.64 -0.46 8.68
C ILE A 87 17.48 -1.65 9.14
N LYS A 88 16.84 -2.78 9.47
CA LYS A 88 17.51 -3.99 9.95
C LYS A 88 18.50 -4.56 8.92
N GLU A 89 18.10 -4.60 7.65
CA GLU A 89 18.91 -5.16 6.56
C GLU A 89 19.88 -4.14 5.94
N THR A 90 19.98 -2.92 6.49
CA THR A 90 20.84 -1.82 5.97
C THR A 90 20.61 -1.45 4.49
N GLU A 91 19.39 -1.65 4.02
CA GLU A 91 18.93 -1.46 2.63
C GLU A 91 18.60 0.03 2.32
N THR A 92 19.56 0.91 2.55
CA THR A 92 19.37 2.38 2.45
C THR A 92 19.01 2.87 1.05
N GLU A 93 19.52 2.22 0.00
CA GLU A 93 19.19 2.54 -1.39
C GLU A 93 17.74 2.16 -1.73
N THR A 94 17.25 1.06 -1.16
CA THR A 94 15.85 0.63 -1.28
C THR A 94 14.90 1.64 -0.62
N ILE A 95 15.27 2.19 0.54
CA ILE A 95 14.49 3.25 1.21
C ILE A 95 14.37 4.49 0.32
N LYS A 96 15.48 4.93 -0.29
CA LYS A 96 15.49 6.10 -1.19
C LYS A 96 14.63 5.85 -2.43
N ALA A 97 14.75 4.66 -3.03
CA ALA A 97 13.95 4.27 -4.20
C ALA A 97 12.44 4.20 -3.89
N SER A 98 12.07 3.87 -2.66
CA SER A 98 10.69 3.83 -2.19
C SER A 98 10.14 5.18 -1.69
N ALA A 99 10.91 6.27 -1.73
CA ALA A 99 10.46 7.60 -1.28
C ALA A 99 9.12 8.06 -1.90
N PRO A 100 8.86 7.88 -3.22
CA PRO A 100 7.57 8.24 -3.79
C PRO A 100 6.39 7.42 -3.23
N GLN A 101 6.62 6.14 -2.91
CA GLN A 101 5.61 5.28 -2.32
C GLN A 101 5.30 5.72 -0.89
N PHE A 102 6.31 6.09 -0.09
CA PHE A 102 6.10 6.62 1.26
C PHE A 102 5.26 7.90 1.26
N ILE A 103 5.51 8.82 0.32
CA ILE A 103 4.72 10.06 0.19
C ILE A 103 3.26 9.72 -0.12
N LEU A 104 3.02 8.82 -1.09
CA LEU A 104 1.67 8.40 -1.46
C LEU A 104 0.95 7.71 -0.29
N PHE A 105 1.63 6.84 0.45
CA PHE A 105 1.08 6.24 1.65
C PHE A 105 0.78 7.25 2.75
N GLY A 106 1.64 8.27 2.93
CA GLY A 106 1.37 9.38 3.85
C GLY A 106 0.10 10.15 3.49
N ILE A 107 -0.09 10.44 2.20
CA ILE A 107 -1.32 11.07 1.70
C ILE A 107 -2.54 10.18 1.97
N VAL A 108 -2.44 8.87 1.72
CA VAL A 108 -3.52 7.91 2.02
C VAL A 108 -3.87 7.90 3.50
N ILE A 109 -2.87 7.92 4.39
CA ILE A 109 -3.10 7.98 5.84
C ILE A 109 -3.85 9.26 6.24
N ILE A 110 -3.43 10.42 5.73
CA ILE A 110 -4.10 11.69 6.00
C ILE A 110 -5.55 11.65 5.52
N LEU A 111 -5.79 11.14 4.30
CA LEU A 111 -7.14 11.01 3.76
C LEU A 111 -8.01 10.02 4.54
N LEU A 112 -7.45 8.93 5.04
CA LEU A 112 -8.17 7.99 5.89
C LEU A 112 -8.55 8.64 7.23
N ILE A 113 -7.63 9.38 7.86
CA ILE A 113 -7.92 10.11 9.11
C ILE A 113 -9.03 11.15 8.87
N LEU A 114 -8.90 11.99 7.84
CA LEU A 114 -9.94 12.97 7.47
C LEU A 114 -11.25 12.33 7.01
N GLY A 115 -11.22 11.09 6.55
CA GLY A 115 -12.42 10.33 6.18
C GLY A 115 -13.11 9.67 7.37
N ILE A 116 -12.40 9.47 8.49
CA ILE A 116 -12.95 8.88 9.72
C ILE A 116 -13.59 9.94 10.62
N TYR A 117 -12.97 11.12 10.72
CA TYR A 117 -13.43 12.26 11.52
C TYR A 117 -14.32 13.21 10.70
#